data_AF-A0A955DPR4-F1
#
_entry.id   AF-A0A955DPR4-F1
#
_cell.length_a   1.000
_cell.length_b   1.000
_cell.length_c   1.000
_cell.angle_alpha   90.00
_cell.angle_beta   90.00
_cell.angle_gamma   90.00
#
_symmetry.space_group_name_H-M   'P 1'
#
loop_
_entity.id
_entity.type
_entity.pdbx_description
1 polymer ?
#
loop_
_entity_poly.entity_id
_entity_poly.type
_entity_poly.pdbx_seq_one_letter_code
_entity_poly.pdbx_strand_id
1 'polypeptide(L)'
;MEERMTGGAIPRDSRTVAIVTPSWIGDLVMATPVFRALHHHRPEATRLAIVRPGQDELLAGCPWFDDVIVDGAKSLAGPWRTGRLFRRHHVDAVLLLPNSARSALSARLGGVRIRVGYDRDHRGLLLTHRIPYAARPTPTSTVDDYADLAIAALGVDDIDRHLELHTTEEQESHAERI
;
A
#
# COMPACT_ATOMS: atom_id res chain seq x y z
N MET A 1 -18.25 14.38 20.44
CA MET A 1 -19.25 14.21 19.37
C MET A 1 -18.46 13.95 18.09
N GLU A 2 -17.95 12.72 17.95
CA GLU A 2 -17.13 12.31 16.81
C GLU A 2 -18.06 11.77 15.73
N GLU A 3 -18.16 12.54 14.66
CA GLU A 3 -18.85 12.18 13.44
C GLU A 3 -18.23 10.89 12.89
N ARG A 4 -18.97 9.78 12.96
CA ARG A 4 -18.58 8.52 12.36
C ARG A 4 -18.43 8.74 10.85
N MET A 5 -17.19 8.82 10.38
CA MET A 5 -16.87 8.81 8.95
C MET A 5 -17.46 7.52 8.34
N THR A 6 -18.62 7.63 7.72
CA THR A 6 -19.36 6.52 7.10
C THR A 6 -18.81 6.19 5.70
N GLY A 7 -17.62 6.68 5.37
CA GLY A 7 -16.88 6.38 4.15
C GLY A 7 -15.40 6.15 4.47
N GLY A 8 -14.76 5.26 3.71
CA GLY A 8 -13.35 4.95 3.86
C GLY A 8 -12.44 6.16 3.69
N ALA A 9 -11.25 6.11 4.29
CA ALA A 9 -10.29 7.22 4.25
C ALA A 9 -9.81 7.61 2.85
N ILE A 10 -9.83 6.66 1.90
CA ILE A 10 -9.56 6.93 0.50
C ILE A 10 -10.93 7.06 -0.20
N PRO A 11 -11.25 8.20 -0.84
CA PRO A 11 -12.48 8.40 -1.59
C PRO A 11 -12.64 7.47 -2.80
N ARG A 12 -13.88 7.27 -3.24
CA ARG A 12 -14.19 6.46 -4.44
C ARG A 12 -13.83 7.18 -5.75
N ASP A 13 -13.80 8.50 -5.75
CA ASP A 13 -13.48 9.35 -6.91
C ASP A 13 -11.97 9.68 -7.02
N SER A 14 -11.12 9.06 -6.19
CA SER A 14 -9.67 9.13 -6.34
C SER A 14 -9.24 8.57 -7.68
N ARG A 15 -8.44 9.34 -8.43
CA ARG A 15 -8.06 8.99 -9.81
C ARG A 15 -6.86 8.06 -9.87
N THR A 16 -5.90 8.23 -8.98
CA THR A 16 -4.65 7.45 -8.90
C THR A 16 -4.35 7.09 -7.44
N VAL A 17 -4.58 5.83 -7.09
CA VAL A 17 -4.31 5.30 -5.75
C VAL A 17 -3.03 4.48 -5.78
N ALA A 18 -2.06 4.85 -4.93
CA ALA A 18 -0.83 4.08 -4.76
C ALA A 18 -0.84 3.29 -3.44
N ILE A 19 -0.19 2.12 -3.44
CA ILE A 19 0.20 1.42 -2.22
C ILE A 19 1.72 1.44 -2.13
N VAL A 20 2.26 1.91 -1.01
CA VAL A 20 3.67 1.69 -0.68
C VAL A 20 3.78 0.35 0.03
N THR A 21 4.52 -0.58 -0.55
CA THR A 21 4.62 -1.94 -0.04
C THR A 21 5.61 -2.06 1.13
N PRO A 22 5.49 -3.11 1.97
CA PRO A 22 6.51 -3.48 2.94
C PRO A 22 7.84 -3.82 2.24
N SER A 23 8.97 -3.64 2.93
CA SER A 23 10.29 -3.91 2.33
C SER A 23 10.69 -5.39 2.33
N TRP A 24 10.08 -6.21 3.19
CA TRP A 24 10.39 -7.64 3.31
C TRP A 24 9.47 -8.47 2.42
N ILE A 25 10.01 -9.52 1.80
CA ILE A 25 9.24 -10.39 0.89
C ILE A 25 8.07 -11.06 1.62
N GLY A 26 8.29 -11.60 2.83
CA GLY A 26 7.22 -12.21 3.62
C GLY A 26 6.06 -11.23 3.91
N ASP A 27 6.40 -10.01 4.30
CA ASP A 27 5.39 -8.95 4.54
C ASP A 27 4.67 -8.53 3.25
N LEU A 28 5.37 -8.50 2.11
CA LEU A 28 4.76 -8.23 0.81
C LEU A 28 3.70 -9.30 0.47
N VAL A 29 4.02 -10.59 0.67
CA VAL A 29 3.07 -11.69 0.46
C VAL A 29 1.87 -11.55 1.41
N MET A 30 2.12 -11.25 2.69
CA MET A 30 1.06 -11.00 3.67
C MET A 30 0.19 -9.78 3.35
N ALA A 31 0.65 -8.87 2.49
CA ALA A 31 -0.09 -7.70 2.03
C ALA A 31 -0.94 -7.96 0.78
N THR A 32 -0.86 -9.13 0.15
CA THR A 32 -1.62 -9.46 -1.07
C THR A 32 -3.15 -9.32 -0.91
N PRO A 33 -3.78 -9.63 0.25
CA PRO A 33 -5.18 -9.28 0.51
C PRO A 33 -5.52 -7.80 0.29
N VAL A 34 -4.61 -6.90 0.68
CA VAL A 34 -4.81 -5.44 0.54
C VAL A 34 -4.78 -5.02 -0.92
N PHE A 35 -3.91 -5.64 -1.72
CA PHE A 35 -3.78 -5.35 -3.13
C PHE A 35 -5.05 -5.78 -3.87
N ARG A 36 -5.53 -7.01 -3.60
CA ARG A 36 -6.80 -7.53 -4.11
C ARG A 36 -7.99 -6.65 -3.68
N ALA A 37 -8.05 -6.25 -2.42
CA ALA A 37 -9.11 -5.37 -1.93
C ALA A 37 -9.11 -4.01 -2.64
N LEU A 38 -7.94 -3.40 -2.86
CA LEU A 38 -7.86 -2.16 -3.63
C LEU A 38 -8.37 -2.35 -5.06
N HIS A 39 -7.97 -3.44 -5.72
CA HIS A 39 -8.42 -3.78 -7.06
C HIS A 39 -9.94 -3.88 -7.17
N HIS A 40 -10.60 -4.58 -6.23
CA HIS A 40 -12.05 -4.75 -6.25
C HIS A 40 -12.83 -3.50 -5.84
N HIS A 41 -12.33 -2.72 -4.88
CA HIS A 41 -13.07 -1.61 -4.31
C HIS A 41 -12.73 -0.25 -4.94
N ARG A 42 -11.67 -0.18 -5.75
CA ARG A 42 -11.29 0.99 -6.58
C ARG A 42 -10.95 0.60 -8.02
N PRO A 43 -11.87 -0.06 -8.74
CA PRO A 43 -11.62 -0.50 -10.10
C PRO A 43 -11.45 0.68 -11.08
N GLU A 44 -12.06 1.84 -10.79
CA GLU A 44 -12.01 3.04 -11.65
C GLU A 44 -10.74 3.87 -11.47
N ALA A 45 -9.99 3.65 -10.38
CA ALA A 45 -8.74 4.35 -10.14
C ALA A 45 -7.59 3.66 -10.86
N THR A 46 -6.60 4.42 -11.32
CA THR A 46 -5.28 3.88 -11.64
C THR A 46 -4.62 3.42 -10.34
N ARG A 47 -4.30 2.14 -10.25
CA ARG A 47 -3.73 1.48 -9.07
C ARG A 47 -2.25 1.24 -9.27
N LEU A 48 -1.44 1.81 -8.38
CA LEU A 48 0.02 1.75 -8.48
C LEU A 48 0.61 1.02 -7.26
N ALA A 49 1.56 0.13 -7.47
CA ALA A 49 2.41 -0.38 -6.40
C ALA A 49 3.74 0.39 -6.38
N ILE A 50 4.15 0.92 -5.23
CA ILE A 50 5.49 1.47 -5.03
C ILE A 50 6.30 0.45 -4.26
N VAL A 51 7.26 -0.19 -4.93
CA VAL A 51 7.96 -1.38 -4.42
C VAL A 51 9.47 -1.15 -4.28
N ARG A 52 10.15 -2.02 -3.54
CA ARG A 52 11.62 -2.09 -3.54
C ARG A 52 12.15 -2.90 -4.71
N PRO A 53 13.39 -2.66 -5.16
CA PRO A 53 14.01 -3.49 -6.20
C PRO A 53 13.93 -4.98 -5.88
N GLY A 54 13.47 -5.78 -6.84
CA GLY A 54 13.29 -7.23 -6.72
C GLY A 54 11.90 -7.66 -6.23
N GLN A 55 11.07 -6.73 -5.74
CA GLN A 55 9.67 -7.02 -5.40
C GLN A 55 8.74 -6.88 -6.60
N ASP A 56 9.17 -6.15 -7.63
CA ASP A 56 8.47 -6.01 -8.90
C ASP A 56 8.28 -7.36 -9.59
N GLU A 57 9.29 -8.23 -9.57
CA GLU A 57 9.19 -9.60 -10.10
C GLU A 57 8.19 -10.46 -9.32
N LEU A 58 8.03 -10.23 -8.01
CA LEU A 58 7.07 -10.96 -7.19
C LEU A 58 5.62 -10.54 -7.45
N LEU A 59 5.42 -9.31 -7.91
CA LEU A 59 4.10 -8.82 -8.32
C LEU A 59 3.85 -9.00 -9.82
N ALA A 60 4.82 -9.54 -10.57
CA ALA A 60 4.66 -9.84 -11.97
C ALA A 60 3.49 -10.83 -12.17
N GLY A 61 2.64 -10.58 -13.17
CA GLY A 61 1.46 -11.40 -13.44
C GLY A 61 0.28 -11.18 -12.49
N CYS A 62 0.43 -10.41 -11.41
CA CYS A 62 -0.68 -10.10 -10.52
C CYS A 62 -1.63 -9.05 -11.16
N PRO A 63 -2.96 -9.24 -11.14
CA PRO A 63 -3.90 -8.36 -11.83
C PRO A 63 -4.26 -7.08 -11.05
N TRP A 64 -3.71 -6.90 -9.85
CA TRP A 64 -4.21 -5.88 -8.90
C TRP A 64 -3.77 -4.46 -9.23
N PHE A 65 -2.63 -4.29 -9.91
CA PHE A 65 -2.04 -3.00 -10.20
C PHE A 65 -1.97 -2.75 -11.71
N ASP A 66 -2.21 -1.50 -12.12
CA ASP A 66 -2.04 -1.08 -13.50
C ASP A 66 -0.55 -0.81 -13.82
N ASP A 67 0.26 -0.48 -12.81
CA ASP A 67 1.71 -0.32 -12.94
C ASP A 67 2.43 -0.56 -11.59
N VAL A 68 3.67 -1.03 -11.66
CA VAL A 68 4.54 -1.32 -10.51
C VAL A 68 5.80 -0.45 -10.61
N ILE A 69 5.93 0.50 -9.70
CA ILE A 69 6.99 1.52 -9.70
C ILE A 69 8.08 1.13 -8.70
N VAL A 70 9.27 0.86 -9.19
CA VAL A 70 10.42 0.49 -8.37
C VAL A 70 11.09 1.73 -7.74
N ASP A 71 11.05 1.82 -6.41
CA ASP A 71 11.75 2.84 -5.62
C ASP A 71 13.10 2.33 -5.08
N GLY A 72 14.14 2.59 -5.86
CA GLY A 72 15.54 2.31 -5.49
C GLY A 72 16.19 3.33 -4.53
N ALA A 73 15.44 4.25 -3.90
CA ALA A 73 16.03 5.29 -3.06
C ALA A 73 16.58 4.76 -1.72
N LYS A 74 17.91 4.56 -1.64
CA LYS A 74 18.64 4.10 -0.43
C LYS A 74 19.22 5.21 0.45
N SER A 75 19.21 6.48 0.01
CA SER A 75 19.96 7.57 0.68
C SER A 75 19.12 8.46 1.62
N LEU A 76 19.82 9.34 2.36
CA LEU A 76 19.25 10.43 3.19
C LEU A 76 18.31 11.36 2.40
N ALA A 77 18.61 11.63 1.12
CA ALA A 77 17.74 12.37 0.19
C ALA A 77 16.55 11.56 -0.34
N GLY A 78 16.43 10.30 0.07
CA GLY A 78 15.46 9.40 -0.51
C GLY A 78 13.99 9.75 -0.30
N PRO A 79 13.53 10.47 0.75
CA PRO A 79 12.12 10.86 0.83
C PRO A 79 11.72 11.81 -0.30
N TRP A 80 12.62 12.70 -0.71
CA TRP A 80 12.38 13.61 -1.81
C TRP A 80 12.36 12.88 -3.16
N ARG A 81 13.25 11.89 -3.35
CA ARG A 81 13.26 11.05 -4.56
C ARG A 81 11.99 10.21 -4.67
N THR A 82 11.58 9.53 -3.61
CA THR A 82 10.29 8.81 -3.58
C THR A 82 9.13 9.80 -3.76
N GLY A 83 9.19 10.99 -3.16
CA GLY A 83 8.23 12.08 -3.36
C GLY A 83 8.05 12.48 -4.83
N ARG A 84 9.13 12.52 -5.61
CA ARG A 84 9.06 12.77 -7.05
C ARG A 84 8.31 11.69 -7.82
N LEU A 85 8.36 10.43 -7.38
CA LEU A 85 7.58 9.35 -7.98
C LEU A 85 6.09 9.63 -7.83
N PHE A 86 5.62 9.95 -6.61
CA PHE A 86 4.22 10.31 -6.38
C PHE A 86 3.76 11.48 -7.26
N ARG A 87 4.58 12.52 -7.36
CA ARG A 87 4.26 13.70 -8.20
C ARG A 87 4.22 13.35 -9.69
N ARG A 88 5.20 12.57 -10.18
CA ARG A 88 5.28 12.15 -11.59
C ARG A 88 4.06 11.35 -12.02
N HIS A 89 3.57 10.48 -11.14
CA HIS A 89 2.42 9.62 -11.41
C HIS A 89 1.08 10.24 -10.96
N HIS A 90 1.07 11.51 -10.55
CA HIS A 90 -0.14 12.23 -10.13
C HIS A 90 -0.93 11.50 -9.03
N VAL A 91 -0.22 10.85 -8.10
CA VAL A 91 -0.83 10.10 -7.00
C VAL A 91 -1.61 11.04 -6.10
N ASP A 92 -2.93 10.86 -6.05
CA ASP A 92 -3.79 11.69 -5.21
C ASP A 92 -4.10 11.05 -3.86
N ALA A 93 -4.10 9.71 -3.80
CA ALA A 93 -4.20 8.95 -2.56
C ALA A 93 -3.13 7.87 -2.44
N VAL A 94 -2.63 7.67 -1.22
CA VAL A 94 -1.66 6.62 -0.92
C VAL A 94 -2.02 5.88 0.37
N LEU A 95 -1.91 4.55 0.31
CA LEU A 95 -1.95 3.66 1.46
C LEU A 95 -0.53 3.23 1.84
N LEU A 96 -0.13 3.52 3.07
CA LEU A 96 1.23 3.29 3.57
C LEU A 96 1.26 2.07 4.50
N LEU A 97 1.65 0.91 3.96
CA LEU A 97 1.80 -0.32 4.75
C LEU A 97 3.01 -0.29 5.70
N PRO A 98 4.20 0.24 5.31
CA PRO A 98 5.29 0.40 6.27
C PRO A 98 4.96 1.48 7.29
N ASN A 99 5.27 1.24 8.58
CA ASN A 99 5.03 2.20 9.68
C ASN A 99 6.07 3.33 9.78
N SER A 100 7.09 3.36 8.93
CA SER A 100 8.16 4.37 9.02
C SER A 100 7.64 5.81 8.86
N ALA A 101 8.20 6.77 9.59
CA ALA A 101 7.99 8.20 9.32
C ALA A 101 8.50 8.61 7.94
N ARG A 102 9.52 7.92 7.43
CA ARG A 102 10.10 8.16 6.10
C ARG A 102 9.09 7.99 4.97
N SER A 103 8.31 6.91 4.96
CA SER A 103 7.30 6.67 3.92
C SER A 103 6.21 7.76 3.93
N ALA A 104 5.75 8.17 5.11
CA ALA A 104 4.79 9.27 5.25
C ALA A 104 5.38 10.62 4.81
N LEU A 105 6.66 10.88 5.12
CA LEU A 105 7.36 12.08 4.67
C LEU A 105 7.51 12.11 3.16
N SER A 106 7.83 10.98 2.51
CA SER A 106 7.88 10.89 1.04
C SER A 106 6.54 11.25 0.40
N ALA A 107 5.43 10.72 0.93
CA ALA A 107 4.09 11.01 0.43
C ALA A 107 3.72 12.49 0.58
N ARG A 108 4.05 13.09 1.73
CA ARG A 108 3.89 14.54 1.95
C ARG A 108 4.78 15.34 0.99
N LEU A 109 6.03 14.91 0.83
CA LEU A 109 7.04 15.27 -0.18
C LEU A 109 6.47 15.43 -1.60
N GLY A 110 5.75 14.39 -2.01
CA GLY A 110 5.13 14.26 -3.32
C GLY A 110 3.88 15.10 -3.51
N GLY A 111 3.35 15.70 -2.43
CA GLY A 111 2.10 16.45 -2.49
C GLY A 111 0.86 15.56 -2.58
N VAL A 112 0.96 14.28 -2.18
CA VAL A 112 -0.18 13.37 -2.16
C VAL A 112 -1.22 13.91 -1.18
N ARG A 113 -2.44 14.16 -1.65
CA ARG A 113 -3.49 14.83 -0.86
C ARG A 113 -3.98 13.94 0.27
N ILE A 114 -4.17 12.65 -0.03
CA ILE A 114 -4.78 11.68 0.87
C ILE A 114 -3.71 10.66 1.27
N ARG A 115 -3.29 10.67 2.53
CA ARG A 115 -2.20 9.85 3.04
C ARG A 115 -2.71 9.03 4.22
N VAL A 116 -2.92 7.74 3.97
CA VAL A 116 -3.55 6.80 4.91
C VAL A 116 -2.51 5.83 5.45
N GLY A 117 -2.56 5.57 6.75
CA GLY A 117 -1.68 4.62 7.42
C GLY A 117 -1.95 4.56 8.91
N TYR A 118 -1.36 3.58 9.59
CA TYR A 118 -1.39 3.53 11.04
C TYR A 118 -0.69 4.73 11.68
N ASP A 119 -1.28 5.30 12.74
CA ASP A 119 -0.63 6.31 13.57
C ASP A 119 0.32 5.65 14.57
N ARG A 120 1.54 5.39 14.12
CA ARG A 120 2.64 4.85 14.92
C ARG A 120 3.87 5.73 14.79
N ASP A 121 4.77 5.64 15.78
CA ASP A 121 6.08 6.27 15.78
C ASP A 121 6.05 7.77 15.46
N HIS A 122 5.02 8.47 15.99
CA HIS A 122 4.77 9.91 15.81
C HIS A 122 4.60 10.38 14.35
N ARG A 123 4.39 9.47 13.39
CA ARG A 123 4.22 9.84 11.97
C ARG A 123 2.85 10.43 11.65
N GLY A 124 1.89 10.41 12.57
CA GLY A 124 0.54 10.91 12.37
C GLY A 124 0.49 12.34 11.82
N LEU A 125 1.43 13.21 12.22
CA LEU A 125 1.53 14.59 11.69
C LEU A 125 1.78 14.66 10.17
N LEU A 126 2.25 13.57 9.57
CA LEU A 126 2.51 13.44 8.14
C LEU A 126 1.33 12.80 7.40
N LEU A 127 0.43 12.10 8.10
CA LEU A 127 -0.77 11.47 7.54
C LEU A 127 -1.94 12.48 7.49
N THR A 128 -2.85 12.32 6.54
CA THR A 128 -4.14 13.04 6.58
C THR A 128 -5.22 12.21 7.24
N HIS A 129 -5.18 10.89 7.05
CA HIS A 129 -6.09 9.95 7.67
C HIS A 129 -5.28 8.97 8.50
N ARG A 130 -5.38 9.15 9.81
CA ARG A 130 -4.68 8.37 10.82
C ARG A 130 -5.57 7.21 11.22
N ILE A 131 -5.12 5.99 10.98
CA ILE A 131 -5.79 4.82 11.50
C ILE A 131 -5.16 4.51 12.87
N PRO A 132 -5.93 4.53 13.96
CA PRO A 132 -5.37 4.23 15.28
C PRO A 132 -4.88 2.79 15.30
N TYR A 133 -3.67 2.57 15.80
CA TYR A 133 -3.20 1.21 16.07
C TYR A 133 -3.59 0.85 17.50
N ALA A 134 -4.65 0.04 17.65
CA ALA A 134 -5.06 -0.43 18.95
C ALA A 134 -4.07 -1.49 19.45
N ALA A 135 -3.50 -1.30 20.64
CA ALA A 135 -2.77 -2.36 21.32
C ALA A 135 -3.75 -3.49 21.63
N ARG A 136 -3.56 -4.65 20.99
CA ARG A 136 -4.38 -5.83 21.24
C ARG A 136 -3.79 -6.65 22.38
N PRO A 137 -4.61 -7.30 23.23
CA PRO A 137 -4.12 -8.13 24.33
C PRO A 137 -3.31 -9.34 23.85
N THR A 138 -3.59 -9.80 22.63
CA THR A 138 -2.91 -10.91 21.97
C THR A 138 -2.24 -10.42 20.68
N PRO A 139 -1.04 -10.91 20.34
CA PRO A 139 -0.43 -10.63 19.05
C PRO A 139 -1.37 -11.02 17.92
N THR A 140 -1.68 -10.08 17.02
CA THR A 140 -2.37 -10.37 15.76
C THR A 140 -1.37 -10.79 14.68
N SER A 141 -1.87 -11.49 13.66
CA SER A 141 -1.05 -11.76 12.48
C SER A 141 -0.82 -10.46 11.69
N THR A 142 0.32 -10.36 11.01
CA THR A 142 0.60 -9.22 10.11
C THR A 142 -0.46 -9.10 9.00
N VAL A 143 -1.04 -10.23 8.57
CA VAL A 143 -2.13 -10.27 7.60
C VAL A 143 -3.36 -9.54 8.14
N ASP A 144 -3.72 -9.77 9.40
CA ASP A 144 -4.85 -9.08 10.04
C ASP A 144 -4.58 -7.59 10.19
N ASP A 145 -3.37 -7.22 10.61
CA ASP A 145 -2.97 -5.82 10.74
C ASP A 145 -3.07 -5.09 9.38
N TYR A 146 -2.70 -5.73 8.27
CA TYR A 146 -2.86 -5.16 6.94
C TYR A 146 -4.32 -5.15 6.47
N ALA A 147 -5.09 -6.19 6.77
CA ALA A 147 -6.51 -6.25 6.44
C ALA A 147 -7.30 -5.15 7.15
N ASP A 148 -7.10 -4.96 8.44
CA ASP A 148 -7.75 -3.91 9.23
C ASP A 148 -7.44 -2.50 8.69
N LEU A 149 -6.17 -2.28 8.27
CA LEU A 149 -5.76 -1.03 7.66
C LEU A 149 -6.48 -0.81 6.33
N ALA A 150 -6.61 -1.85 5.50
CA ALA A 150 -7.30 -1.79 4.22
C ALA A 150 -8.81 -1.56 4.39
N ILE A 151 -9.44 -2.26 5.33
CA ILE A 151 -10.86 -2.12 5.71
C ILE A 151 -11.13 -0.65 6.08
N ALA A 152 -10.32 -0.07 6.96
CA ALA A 152 -10.46 1.32 7.35
C ALA A 152 -10.15 2.30 6.20
N ALA A 153 -9.14 2.00 5.37
CA ALA A 153 -8.77 2.84 4.24
C ALA A 153 -9.83 2.84 3.14
N LEU A 154 -10.46 1.69 2.88
CA LEU A 154 -11.40 1.50 1.79
C LEU A 154 -12.85 1.77 2.20
N GLY A 155 -13.15 1.68 3.51
CA GLY A 155 -14.50 1.85 4.06
C GLY A 155 -15.39 0.67 3.72
N VAL A 156 -14.86 -0.54 3.88
CA VAL A 156 -15.56 -1.81 3.66
C VAL A 156 -15.67 -2.55 4.98
N ASP A 157 -16.60 -3.49 5.10
CA ASP A 157 -16.81 -4.22 6.35
C ASP A 157 -15.76 -5.31 6.58
N ASP A 158 -15.31 -5.95 5.50
CA ASP A 158 -14.28 -6.98 5.55
C ASP A 158 -13.57 -7.14 4.20
N ILE A 159 -12.45 -7.85 4.20
CA ILE A 159 -11.75 -8.30 3.00
C ILE A 159 -11.36 -9.77 3.13
N ASP A 160 -11.21 -10.45 1.99
CA ASP A 160 -10.64 -11.80 1.96
C ASP A 160 -9.14 -11.75 2.28
N ARG A 161 -8.70 -12.58 3.24
CA ARG A 161 -7.33 -12.64 3.78
C ARG A 161 -6.46 -13.71 3.11
N HIS A 162 -6.96 -14.40 2.09
CA HIS A 162 -6.18 -15.40 1.35
C HIS A 162 -4.92 -14.79 0.72
N LEU A 163 -3.77 -15.43 0.95
CA LEU A 163 -2.48 -15.02 0.39
C LEU A 163 -2.31 -15.64 -0.99
N GLU A 164 -1.95 -14.82 -1.98
CA GLU A 164 -1.82 -15.28 -3.35
C GLU A 164 -0.65 -14.59 -4.06
N LEU A 165 0.01 -15.33 -4.92
CA LEU A 165 0.99 -14.84 -5.88
C LEU A 165 0.66 -15.47 -7.23
N HIS A 166 0.90 -14.72 -8.29
CA HIS A 166 0.73 -15.20 -9.64
C HIS A 166 2.11 -15.43 -10.27
N THR A 167 2.17 -16.44 -11.13
CA THR A 167 3.31 -16.69 -12.01
C THR A 167 3.01 -16.14 -13.39
N THR A 168 4.04 -15.63 -14.07
CA THR A 168 3.96 -15.36 -15.50
C THR A 168 4.28 -16.63 -16.29
N GLU A 169 3.80 -16.72 -17.54
CA GLU A 169 4.13 -17.83 -18.45
C GLU A 169 5.66 -17.99 -18.64
N GLU A 170 6.40 -16.89 -18.58
CA GLU A 170 7.87 -16.88 -18.67
C GLU A 170 8.53 -17.53 -17.45
N GLN A 171 8.00 -17.28 -16.25
CA GLN A 171 8.48 -17.89 -15.01
C GLN A 171 8.17 -19.39 -14.99
N GLU A 172 6.99 -19.80 -15.45
CA GLU A 172 6.60 -21.21 -15.57
C GLU A 172 7.52 -21.94 -16.56
N SER A 173 7.75 -21.35 -17.74
CA SER A 173 8.65 -21.91 -18.75
C SER A 173 10.11 -22.01 -18.27
N HIS A 174 10.55 -21.15 -17.34
CA HIS A 174 11.88 -21.24 -16.76
C HIS A 174 11.99 -22.39 -15.75
N ALA A 175 10.96 -22.61 -14.92
CA ALA A 175 10.92 -23.71 -13.96
C ALA A 175 10.95 -25.09 -14.64
N GLU A 176 10.33 -25.23 -15.82
CA GLU A 176 10.34 -26.48 -16.59
C GLU A 176 11.71 -26.82 -17.23
N ARG A 177 12.68 -25.89 -17.22
CA ARG A 177 14.00 -26.05 -17.84
C ARG A 177 15.12 -26.42 -16.86
N ILE A 178 14.81 -26.61 -15.57
CA ILE A 178 15.76 -26.88 -14.48
C ILE A 178 15.56 -28.28 -13.92
#